data_AF-A0A933YN89-F1
#
_entry.id   AF-A0A933YN89-F1
#
_cell.length_a   1.000
_cell.length_b   1.000
_cell.length_c   1.000
_cell.angle_alpha   90.00
_cell.angle_beta   90.00
_cell.angle_gamma   90.00
#
_symmetry.space_group_name_H-M   'P 1'
#
loop_
_entity.id
_entity.type
_entity.pdbx_description
1 polymer ?
#
loop_
_entity_poly.entity_id
_entity_poly.type
_entity_poly.pdbx_seq_one_letter_code
_entity_poly.pdbx_strand_id
1 'polypeptide(L)'
;MSAHAKSLSGLRENLSAILEGSHTRTQLHTFVHHCNAIALTLIQSRIASGSIHVRRFGLEPCDIAFDAIADLFREDDHGNLVQINAYFESIDWRNAEDEALLIHLRRLVFARTNQGLFRMFQEIDPGLGKILRNTKLAIAALNTFVEMDHFGEPCIAPGLCDPLVRLPMID
;
A
#
# COMPACT_ATOMS: atom_id res chain seq x y z
N MET A 1 9.56 3.28 23.99
CA MET A 1 8.42 4.14 23.64
C MET A 1 8.74 4.80 22.31
N SER A 2 8.18 4.26 21.23
CA SER A 2 8.69 4.37 19.85
C SER A 2 8.41 5.73 19.20
N ALA A 3 9.37 6.21 18.41
CA ALA A 3 9.34 7.48 17.67
C ALA A 3 8.14 7.65 16.71
N HIS A 4 7.36 6.59 16.47
CA HIS A 4 6.13 6.65 15.66
C HIS A 4 5.03 7.56 16.24
N ALA A 5 4.95 7.75 17.55
CA ALA A 5 3.86 8.53 18.17
C ALA A 5 3.99 10.05 17.95
N LYS A 6 5.17 10.56 17.57
CA LYS A 6 5.39 12.01 17.38
C LYS A 6 5.11 12.51 15.95
N SER A 7 4.92 11.61 14.98
CA SER A 7 4.81 11.96 13.55
C SER A 7 3.38 11.92 13.00
N LEU A 8 2.36 11.75 13.85
CA LEU A 8 0.96 11.63 13.42
C LEU A 8 0.07 12.76 13.95
N SER A 9 0.65 13.76 14.61
CA SER A 9 -0.07 14.94 15.08
C SER A 9 -0.78 15.61 13.91
N GLY A 10 -2.10 15.84 14.04
CA GLY A 10 -2.90 16.50 13.01
C GLY A 10 -3.23 15.62 11.80
N LEU A 11 -3.07 14.28 11.87
CA LEU A 11 -3.49 13.40 10.76
C LEU A 11 -4.97 13.61 10.41
N ARG A 12 -5.87 13.58 11.42
CA ARG A 12 -7.30 13.81 11.20
C ARG A 12 -7.53 15.17 10.54
N GLU A 13 -6.96 16.24 11.10
CA GLU A 13 -7.16 17.59 10.60
C GLU A 13 -6.73 17.73 9.12
N ASN A 14 -5.55 17.19 8.78
CA ASN A 14 -5.05 17.20 7.41
C ASN A 14 -5.92 16.35 6.48
N LEU A 15 -6.30 15.15 6.92
CA LEU A 15 -7.13 14.24 6.13
C LEU A 15 -8.52 14.83 5.90
N SER A 16 -9.18 15.36 6.93
CA SER A 16 -10.48 16.03 6.81
C SER A 16 -10.42 17.20 5.82
N ALA A 17 -9.42 18.07 5.94
CA ALA A 17 -9.26 19.20 5.03
C ALA A 17 -9.03 18.76 3.58
N ILE A 18 -8.29 17.66 3.38
CA ILE A 18 -8.09 17.06 2.05
C ILE A 18 -9.40 16.52 1.48
N LEU A 19 -10.13 15.72 2.27
CA LEU A 19 -11.38 15.09 1.86
C LEU A 19 -12.52 16.10 1.63
N GLU A 20 -12.45 17.26 2.28
CA GLU A 20 -13.37 18.37 2.11
C GLU A 20 -12.94 19.36 1.01
N GLY A 21 -11.77 19.18 0.40
CA GLY A 21 -11.24 20.07 -0.62
C GLY A 21 -10.81 21.46 -0.12
N SER A 22 -10.64 21.62 1.21
CA SER A 22 -10.32 22.88 1.88
C SER A 22 -8.88 22.96 2.41
N HIS A 23 -8.03 22.03 1.98
CA HIS A 23 -6.66 21.90 2.45
C HIS A 23 -5.75 23.05 2.00
N THR A 24 -4.84 23.45 2.87
CA THR A 24 -3.73 24.34 2.53
C THR A 24 -2.55 23.56 1.95
N ARG A 25 -1.66 24.26 1.23
CA ARG A 25 -0.40 23.68 0.72
C ARG A 25 0.44 23.04 1.82
N THR A 26 0.44 23.63 3.02
CA THR A 26 1.17 23.11 4.19
C THR A 26 0.56 21.80 4.69
N GLN A 27 -0.77 21.72 4.76
CA GLN A 27 -1.47 20.49 5.17
C GLN A 27 -1.26 19.37 4.15
N LEU A 28 -1.36 19.67 2.85
CA LEU A 28 -1.05 18.71 1.78
C LEU A 28 0.38 18.20 1.87
N HIS A 29 1.35 19.12 1.97
CA HIS A 29 2.76 18.74 2.09
C HIS A 29 3.00 17.83 3.31
N THR A 30 2.40 18.17 4.46
CA THR A 30 2.52 17.36 5.68
C THR A 30 1.91 15.98 5.50
N PHE A 31 0.74 15.89 4.87
CA PHE A 31 0.07 14.63 4.57
C PHE A 31 0.86 13.75 3.59
N VAL A 32 1.46 14.34 2.56
CA VAL A 32 2.37 13.66 1.63
C VAL A 32 3.56 13.05 2.38
N HIS A 33 4.18 13.81 3.29
CA HIS A 33 5.29 13.29 4.10
C HIS A 33 4.88 12.14 5.03
N HIS A 34 3.68 12.18 5.62
CA HIS A 34 3.16 11.06 6.41
C HIS A 34 2.99 9.80 5.55
N CYS A 35 2.40 9.94 4.35
CA CYS A 35 2.26 8.82 3.42
C CYS A 35 3.63 8.28 2.97
N ASN A 36 4.58 9.16 2.68
CA ASN A 36 5.95 8.78 2.33
C ASN A 36 6.62 8.01 3.47
N ALA A 37 6.49 8.45 4.72
CA ALA A 37 7.05 7.75 5.87
C ALA A 37 6.48 6.33 6.01
N ILE A 38 5.18 6.15 5.77
CA ILE A 38 4.52 4.84 5.76
C ILE A 38 5.06 3.97 4.61
N ALA A 39 5.12 4.51 3.39
CA ALA A 39 5.64 3.82 2.21
C ALA A 39 7.11 3.40 2.37
N LEU A 40 7.94 4.32 2.88
CA LEU A 40 9.35 4.08 3.14
C LEU A 40 9.56 2.96 4.16
N THR A 41 8.74 2.91 5.22
CA THR A 41 8.79 1.83 6.21
C THR A 41 8.53 0.47 5.57
N LEU A 42 7.56 0.38 4.64
CA LEU A 42 7.27 -0.84 3.88
C LEU A 42 8.43 -1.21 2.94
N ILE A 43 9.01 -0.24 2.23
CA ILE A 43 10.14 -0.50 1.33
C ILE A 43 11.36 -0.98 2.13
N GLN A 44 11.67 -0.33 3.25
CA GLN A 44 12.80 -0.71 4.11
C GLN A 44 12.63 -2.11 4.69
N SER A 45 11.43 -2.49 5.13
CA SER A 45 11.18 -3.85 5.63
C SER A 45 11.36 -4.92 4.55
N ARG A 46 11.03 -4.58 3.29
CA ARG A 46 11.23 -5.46 2.13
C ARG A 46 12.68 -5.56 1.68
N ILE A 47 13.45 -4.49 1.80
CA ILE A 47 14.89 -4.51 1.58
C ILE A 47 15.54 -5.40 2.66
N ALA A 48 15.17 -5.19 3.93
CA ALA A 48 15.73 -5.94 5.05
C ALA A 48 15.43 -7.45 4.97
N SER A 49 14.25 -7.83 4.49
CA SER A 49 13.88 -9.24 4.25
C SER A 49 14.47 -9.83 2.97
N GLY A 50 15.14 -9.04 2.13
CA GLY A 50 15.66 -9.48 0.83
C GLY A 50 14.60 -9.64 -0.26
N SER A 51 13.34 -9.27 0.00
CA SER A 51 12.23 -9.36 -0.96
C SER A 51 12.39 -8.39 -2.13
N ILE A 52 13.10 -7.27 -1.93
CA ILE A 52 13.33 -6.25 -2.96
C ILE A 52 14.82 -5.88 -3.00
N HIS A 53 15.38 -5.89 -4.21
CA HIS A 53 16.74 -5.44 -4.47
C HIS A 53 16.73 -4.05 -5.12
N VAL A 54 16.59 -3.01 -4.28
CA VAL A 54 16.40 -1.63 -4.75
C VAL A 54 17.55 -1.07 -5.60
N ARG A 55 18.76 -1.64 -5.50
CA ARG A 55 19.91 -1.25 -6.33
C ARG A 55 19.62 -1.32 -7.83
N ARG A 56 18.64 -2.12 -8.26
CA ARG A 56 18.24 -2.21 -9.67
C ARG A 56 17.52 -0.95 -10.18
N PHE A 57 16.91 -0.16 -9.30
CA PHE A 57 16.24 1.09 -9.68
C PHE A 57 17.21 2.26 -9.86
N GLY A 58 18.42 2.19 -9.30
CA GLY A 58 19.36 3.31 -9.32
C GLY A 58 18.93 4.53 -8.49
N LEU A 59 17.93 4.35 -7.62
CA LEU A 59 17.32 5.39 -6.77
C LEU A 59 17.49 5.04 -5.29
N GLU A 60 17.48 6.07 -4.44
CA GLU A 60 17.45 5.87 -2.98
C GLU A 60 16.06 5.38 -2.54
N PRO A 61 15.95 4.60 -1.43
CA PRO A 61 14.67 4.09 -0.95
C PRO A 61 13.59 5.17 -0.71
N CYS A 62 14.01 6.38 -0.34
CA CYS A 62 13.12 7.52 -0.14
C CYS A 62 12.51 8.01 -1.46
N ASP A 63 13.31 8.07 -2.52
CA ASP A 63 12.83 8.49 -3.85
C ASP A 63 11.89 7.43 -4.43
N ILE A 64 12.23 6.13 -4.25
CA ILE A 64 11.35 5.01 -4.62
C ILE A 64 10.02 5.10 -3.87
N ALA A 65 10.03 5.48 -2.59
CA ALA A 65 8.81 5.63 -1.80
C ALA A 65 7.91 6.73 -2.35
N PHE A 66 8.48 7.90 -2.69
CA PHE A 66 7.74 8.98 -3.34
C PHE A 66 7.17 8.57 -4.70
N ASP A 67 7.99 7.97 -5.57
CA ASP A 67 7.56 7.53 -6.90
C ASP A 67 6.45 6.47 -6.82
N ALA A 68 6.51 5.59 -5.82
CA ALA A 68 5.53 4.53 -5.63
C ALA A 68 4.16 5.06 -5.19
N ILE A 69 4.10 6.23 -4.53
CA ILE A 69 2.86 6.84 -4.04
C ILE A 69 2.43 8.08 -4.84
N ALA A 70 3.20 8.53 -5.82
CA ALA A 70 2.94 9.77 -6.55
C ALA A 70 1.50 9.84 -7.11
N ASP A 71 0.99 8.73 -7.63
CA ASP A 71 -0.36 8.64 -8.21
C ASP A 71 -1.48 8.91 -7.18
N LEU A 72 -1.24 8.71 -5.88
CA LEU A 72 -2.21 9.04 -4.82
C LEU A 72 -2.50 10.54 -4.77
N PHE A 73 -1.50 11.35 -5.11
CA PHE A 73 -1.56 12.82 -5.00
C PHE A 73 -1.91 13.49 -6.32
N ARG A 74 -2.44 12.73 -7.28
CA ARG A 74 -2.96 13.31 -8.53
C ARG A 74 -4.23 14.11 -8.21
N GLU A 75 -4.17 15.39 -8.52
CA GLU A 75 -5.29 16.32 -8.44
C GLU A 75 -6.15 16.26 -9.71
N ASP A 76 -7.45 16.56 -9.59
CA ASP A 76 -8.30 16.91 -10.72
C ASP A 76 -8.18 18.40 -11.08
N ASP A 77 -8.96 18.86 -12.07
CA ASP A 77 -9.00 20.26 -12.49
C ASP A 77 -9.50 21.23 -11.39
N HIS A 78 -10.02 20.70 -10.27
CA HIS A 78 -10.51 21.44 -9.12
C HIS A 78 -9.58 21.35 -7.90
N GLY A 79 -8.42 20.69 -8.02
CA GLY A 79 -7.47 20.52 -6.92
C GLY A 79 -7.83 19.40 -5.93
N ASN A 80 -8.76 18.52 -6.26
CA ASN A 80 -9.15 17.41 -5.40
C ASN A 80 -8.26 16.18 -5.62
N LEU A 81 -7.85 15.52 -4.53
CA LEU A 81 -7.07 14.28 -4.58
C LEU A 81 -7.97 13.08 -4.87
N VAL A 82 -8.25 12.84 -6.16
CA VAL A 82 -9.25 11.88 -6.65
C VAL A 82 -9.09 10.49 -6.03
N GLN A 83 -7.86 9.97 -5.95
CA GLN A 83 -7.63 8.61 -5.44
C GLN A 83 -7.86 8.48 -3.93
N ILE A 84 -7.48 9.51 -3.18
CA ILE A 84 -7.67 9.55 -1.73
C ILE A 84 -9.16 9.68 -1.42
N ASN A 85 -9.85 10.61 -2.11
CA ASN A 85 -11.29 10.81 -1.97
C ASN A 85 -12.06 9.52 -2.28
N ALA A 86 -11.76 8.86 -3.42
CA ALA A 86 -12.43 7.63 -3.81
C ALA A 86 -12.25 6.49 -2.78
N TYR A 87 -11.09 6.39 -2.13
CA TYR A 87 -10.89 5.38 -1.09
C TYR A 87 -11.74 5.67 0.15
N PHE A 88 -11.68 6.90 0.65
CA PHE A 88 -12.36 7.31 1.88
C PHE A 88 -13.87 7.54 1.70
N GLU A 89 -14.39 7.65 0.48
CA GLU A 89 -15.84 7.73 0.22
C GLU A 89 -16.60 6.48 0.72
N SER A 90 -15.94 5.32 0.69
CA SER A 90 -16.51 4.06 1.17
C SER A 90 -16.44 3.86 2.70
N ILE A 91 -15.86 4.83 3.42
CA ILE A 91 -15.56 4.74 4.85
C ILE A 91 -16.25 5.89 5.58
N ASP A 92 -16.87 5.63 6.73
CA ASP A 92 -17.37 6.69 7.62
C ASP A 92 -16.22 7.34 8.40
N TRP A 93 -15.35 8.05 7.67
CA TRP A 93 -14.14 8.66 8.22
C TRP A 93 -14.42 9.80 9.20
N ARG A 94 -15.62 10.39 9.15
CA ARG A 94 -16.04 11.47 10.05
C ARG A 94 -16.22 10.97 11.47
N ASN A 95 -16.79 9.78 11.63
CA ASN A 95 -17.07 9.18 12.93
C ASN A 95 -16.03 8.13 13.37
N ALA A 96 -15.18 7.67 12.45
CA ALA A 96 -14.09 6.75 12.77
C ALA A 96 -13.13 7.34 13.82
N GLU A 97 -12.55 6.48 14.68
CA GLU A 97 -11.48 6.88 15.60
C GLU A 97 -10.16 7.15 14.86
N ASP A 98 -9.26 7.93 15.46
CA ASP A 98 -7.95 8.29 14.87
C ASP A 98 -7.13 7.05 14.50
N GLU A 99 -7.14 6.02 15.35
CA GLU A 99 -6.44 4.76 15.08
C GLU A 99 -7.03 4.03 13.87
N ALA A 100 -8.35 4.03 13.72
CA ALA A 100 -9.02 3.44 12.56
C ALA A 100 -8.66 4.19 11.28
N LEU A 101 -8.62 5.53 11.32
CA LEU A 101 -8.17 6.35 10.19
C LEU A 101 -6.72 6.04 9.80
N LEU A 102 -5.83 5.88 10.78
CA LEU A 102 -4.44 5.51 10.55
C LEU A 102 -4.34 4.12 9.89
N ILE A 103 -5.11 3.13 10.34
CA ILE A 103 -5.15 1.80 9.75
C ILE A 103 -5.60 1.88 8.28
N HIS A 104 -6.64 2.65 7.99
CA HIS A 104 -7.12 2.87 6.63
C HIS A 104 -6.09 3.57 5.74
N LEU A 105 -5.43 4.61 6.25
CA LEU A 105 -4.36 5.29 5.53
C LEU A 105 -3.20 4.34 5.23
N ARG A 106 -2.79 3.53 6.22
CA ARG A 106 -1.71 2.54 6.04
C ARG A 106 -2.07 1.52 4.97
N ARG A 107 -3.31 0.99 4.98
CA ARG A 107 -3.80 0.07 3.94
C ARG A 107 -3.75 0.68 2.56
N LEU A 108 -4.26 1.91 2.41
CA LEU A 108 -4.24 2.64 1.14
C LEU A 108 -2.80 2.86 0.64
N VAL A 109 -1.92 3.38 1.50
CA VAL A 109 -0.53 3.64 1.14
C VAL A 109 0.19 2.35 0.78
N PHE A 110 0.05 1.28 1.56
CA PHE A 110 0.68 -0.01 1.28
C PHE A 110 0.22 -0.59 -0.06
N ALA A 111 -1.09 -0.59 -0.32
CA ALA A 111 -1.64 -1.06 -1.59
C ALA A 111 -1.06 -0.27 -2.78
N ARG A 112 -0.91 1.05 -2.64
CA ARG A 112 -0.36 1.90 -3.70
C ARG A 112 1.15 1.78 -3.85
N THR A 113 1.90 1.74 -2.76
CA THR A 113 3.33 1.45 -2.79
C THR A 113 3.61 0.12 -3.48
N ASN A 114 2.79 -0.90 -3.24
CA ASN A 114 2.89 -2.18 -3.94
C ASN A 114 2.68 -2.05 -5.44
N GLN A 115 1.62 -1.37 -5.86
CA GLN A 115 1.36 -1.12 -7.28
C GLN A 115 2.49 -0.33 -7.94
N GLY A 116 3.00 0.71 -7.28
CA GLY A 116 4.12 1.51 -7.75
C GLY A 116 5.40 0.70 -7.90
N LEU A 117 5.74 -0.14 -6.92
CA LEU A 117 6.87 -1.07 -7.01
C LEU A 117 6.72 -2.05 -8.17
N PHE A 118 5.53 -2.64 -8.35
CA PHE A 118 5.28 -3.52 -9.49
C PHE A 118 5.43 -2.80 -10.83
N ARG A 119 4.93 -1.56 -10.94
CA ARG A 119 5.09 -0.72 -12.13
C ARG A 119 6.58 -0.49 -12.44
N MET A 120 7.35 -0.01 -11.46
CA MET A 120 8.79 0.23 -11.62
C MET A 120 9.55 -1.06 -12.01
N PHE A 121 9.21 -2.21 -11.41
CA PHE A 121 9.81 -3.48 -11.81
C PHE A 121 9.47 -3.89 -13.25
N GLN A 122 8.24 -3.64 -13.71
CA GLN A 122 7.84 -3.92 -15.09
C GLN A 122 8.52 -3.02 -16.10
N GLU A 123 8.82 -1.77 -15.72
CA GLU A 123 9.58 -0.83 -16.57
C GLU A 123 11.04 -1.27 -16.74
N ILE A 124 11.66 -1.79 -15.66
CA ILE A 124 13.04 -2.29 -15.68
C ILE A 124 13.14 -3.66 -16.36
N ASP A 125 12.21 -4.56 -16.05
CA ASP A 125 12.16 -5.93 -16.59
C ASP A 125 10.74 -6.29 -17.07
N PRO A 126 10.39 -5.92 -18.31
CA PRO A 126 9.11 -6.28 -18.91
C PRO A 126 8.92 -7.80 -19.07
N GLY A 127 10.03 -8.56 -19.14
CA GLY A 127 10.02 -10.01 -19.24
C GLY A 127 9.47 -10.66 -17.97
N LEU A 128 10.01 -10.27 -16.81
CA LEU A 128 9.50 -10.67 -15.51
C LEU A 128 8.02 -10.28 -15.35
N GLY A 129 7.63 -9.09 -15.81
CA GLY A 129 6.23 -8.65 -15.82
C GLY A 129 5.29 -9.62 -16.56
N LYS A 130 5.69 -10.09 -17.75
CA LYS A 130 4.94 -11.08 -18.52
C LYS A 130 4.87 -12.43 -17.81
N ILE A 131 5.97 -12.88 -17.21
CA ILE A 131 6.03 -14.14 -16.45
C ILE A 131 5.06 -14.08 -15.27
N LEU A 132 5.12 -13.04 -14.44
CA LEU A 132 4.25 -12.88 -13.28
C LEU A 132 2.77 -12.82 -13.67
N ARG A 133 2.44 -12.12 -14.76
CA ARG A 133 1.07 -12.09 -15.31
C ARG A 133 0.60 -13.48 -15.70
N ASN A 134 1.41 -14.23 -16.46
CA ASN A 134 1.05 -15.58 -16.90
C ASN A 134 0.87 -16.53 -15.70
N THR A 135 1.71 -16.41 -14.67
CA THR A 135 1.54 -17.17 -13.42
C THR A 135 0.23 -16.84 -12.73
N LYS A 136 -0.13 -15.55 -12.59
CA LYS A 136 -1.43 -15.15 -12.01
C LYS A 136 -2.62 -15.69 -12.80
N LEU A 137 -2.58 -15.62 -14.14
CA LEU A 137 -3.63 -16.18 -15.00
C LEU A 137 -3.75 -17.70 -14.85
N ALA A 138 -2.63 -18.41 -14.77
CA ALA A 138 -2.62 -19.85 -14.54
C ALA A 138 -3.21 -20.21 -13.16
N ILE A 139 -2.84 -19.49 -12.10
CA ILE A 139 -3.39 -19.69 -10.75
C ILE A 139 -4.90 -19.47 -10.74
N ALA A 140 -5.37 -18.36 -11.33
CA ALA A 140 -6.80 -18.06 -11.43
C ALA A 140 -7.57 -19.13 -12.21
N ALA A 141 -6.98 -19.69 -13.27
CA ALA A 141 -7.58 -20.76 -14.05
C ALA A 141 -7.69 -22.10 -13.29
N LEU A 142 -6.79 -22.35 -12.34
CA LEU A 142 -6.75 -23.61 -11.58
C LEU A 142 -7.84 -23.70 -10.51
N ASN A 143 -8.41 -22.57 -10.04
CA ASN A 143 -9.44 -22.51 -8.98
C ASN A 143 -9.07 -23.27 -7.68
N THR A 144 -7.79 -23.57 -7.47
CA THR A 144 -7.28 -24.25 -6.26
C THR A 144 -6.79 -23.29 -5.20
N PHE A 145 -6.69 -22.01 -5.54
CA PHE A 145 -6.23 -20.95 -4.65
C PHE A 145 -7.28 -19.85 -4.52
N VAL A 146 -7.34 -19.24 -3.34
CA VAL A 146 -8.15 -18.07 -3.03
C VAL A 146 -7.25 -16.85 -2.90
N GLU A 147 -7.67 -15.73 -3.48
CA GLU A 147 -7.05 -14.43 -3.20
C GLU A 147 -7.55 -13.91 -1.85
N MET A 148 -6.63 -13.38 -1.06
CA MET A 148 -6.89 -12.82 0.27
C MET A 148 -6.22 -11.45 0.38
N ASP A 149 -6.80 -10.54 1.16
CA ASP A 149 -6.12 -9.29 1.52
C ASP A 149 -5.49 -9.43 2.91
N HIS A 150 -4.17 -9.25 2.99
CA HIS A 150 -3.45 -9.17 4.25
C HIS A 150 -2.89 -7.76 4.43
N PHE A 151 -3.63 -6.90 5.14
CA PHE A 151 -3.24 -5.51 5.42
C PHE A 151 -3.00 -4.65 4.15
N GLY A 152 -3.84 -4.80 3.13
CA GLY A 152 -3.69 -4.10 1.84
C GLY A 152 -2.71 -4.79 0.88
N GLU A 153 -2.23 -5.99 1.22
CA GLU A 153 -1.42 -6.83 0.35
C GLU A 153 -2.23 -8.01 -0.20
N PRO A 154 -2.44 -8.09 -1.52
CA PRO A 154 -3.08 -9.25 -2.12
C PRO A 154 -2.15 -10.46 -2.00
N CYS A 155 -2.65 -11.50 -1.34
CA CYS A 155 -1.98 -12.77 -1.12
C CYS A 155 -2.78 -13.90 -1.77
N ILE A 156 -2.12 -15.00 -2.07
CA ILE A 156 -2.74 -16.20 -2.63
C ILE A 156 -2.58 -17.31 -1.60
N ALA A 157 -3.69 -17.90 -1.16
CA ALA A 157 -3.71 -19.03 -0.23
C ALA A 157 -4.38 -20.24 -0.88
N PRO A 158 -4.02 -21.48 -0.49
CA PRO A 158 -4.74 -22.67 -0.96
C PRO A 158 -6.22 -22.60 -0.55
N GLY A 159 -7.13 -22.74 -1.52
CA GLY A 159 -8.58 -22.66 -1.29
C GLY A 159 -9.21 -23.97 -0.83
N LEU A 160 -8.54 -25.10 -1.08
CA LEU A 160 -8.96 -26.45 -0.72
C LEU A 160 -7.78 -27.19 -0.08
N CYS A 161 -7.47 -26.87 1.18
CA CYS A 161 -6.80 -27.83 2.05
C CYS A 161 -7.86 -28.39 2.99
N ASP A 162 -8.25 -29.65 2.78
CA ASP A 162 -8.95 -30.45 3.78
C ASP A 162 -8.17 -30.30 5.10
N PRO A 163 -8.76 -29.79 6.20
CA PRO A 163 -8.01 -29.39 7.39
C PRO A 163 -7.33 -30.60 8.02
N LEU A 164 -6.07 -30.82 7.67
CA LEU A 164 -5.07 -31.63 8.38
C LEU A 164 -5.55 -32.96 8.99
N VAL A 165 -6.51 -33.67 8.37
CA VAL A 165 -6.92 -35.03 8.77
C VAL A 165 -5.79 -36.05 8.51
N ARG A 166 -4.65 -35.61 7.96
CA ARG A 166 -3.51 -36.48 7.59
C ARG A 166 -2.15 -36.00 8.11
N LEU A 167 -2.10 -35.16 9.15
CA LEU A 167 -0.83 -35.05 9.89
C LEU A 167 -0.70 -36.27 10.81
N PRO A 168 0.42 -37.00 10.77
CA PRO A 168 0.68 -38.02 11.78
C PRO A 168 0.65 -37.34 13.15
N MET A 169 -0.10 -37.93 14.09
CA MET A 169 -0.03 -37.56 15.50
C MET A 169 1.44 -37.65 15.92
N ILE A 170 1.97 -36.55 16.44
CA ILE A 170 3.29 -36.56 17.07
C ILE A 170 3.05 -37.16 18.46
N ASP A 171 3.50 -38.40 18.65
CA ASP A 171 3.60 -39.03 19.98
C ASP A 171 4.71 -38.35 20.83
#